data_AF-A0A853F7Y7-F1
#
_entry.id   AF-A0A853F7Y7-F1
#
_cell.length_a   1.000
_cell.length_b   1.000
_cell.length_c   1.000
_cell.angle_alpha   90.00
_cell.angle_beta   90.00
_cell.angle_gamma   90.00
#
_symmetry.space_group_name_H-M   'P 1'
#
loop_
_entity.id
_entity.type
_entity.pdbx_description
1 polymer ?
#
loop_
_entity_poly.entity_id
_entity_poly.type
_entity_poly.pdbx_seq_one_letter_code
_entity_poly.pdbx_strand_id
1 'polypeptide(L)'
;MSQYKEFYKTINALILQRESSLLSKQVNIFTTNVDIFSEIALEETGIEFNDGFYGRFNPKYSVGNFKKSYYKTSLHYENTSEIPVFNIIKLHGSVSWCAEDKNIELDKDLKLVSKIENP
;
A
#
# COMPACT_ATOMS: atom_id res chain seq x y z
N MET A 1 -15.09 1.17 7.34
CA MET A 1 -13.68 1.52 7.67
C MET A 1 -13.13 0.71 8.84
N SER A 2 -13.87 0.52 9.94
CA SER A 2 -13.40 -0.27 11.10
C SER A 2 -12.94 -1.68 10.74
N GLN A 3 -13.69 -2.40 9.88
CA GLN A 3 -13.35 -3.75 9.46
C GLN A 3 -12.03 -3.82 8.67
N TYR A 4 -11.77 -2.85 7.78
CA TYR A 4 -10.50 -2.76 7.05
C TYR A 4 -9.33 -2.53 8.01
N LYS A 5 -9.48 -1.60 8.96
CA LYS A 5 -8.45 -1.34 9.99
C LYS A 5 -8.17 -2.59 10.82
N GLU A 6 -9.21 -3.30 11.24
CA GLU A 6 -9.08 -4.52 12.04
C GLU A 6 -8.40 -5.65 11.25
N PHE A 7 -8.74 -5.81 9.97
CA PHE A 7 -8.10 -6.76 9.07
C PHE A 7 -6.58 -6.52 9.00
N TYR A 8 -6.16 -5.30 8.67
CA TYR A 8 -4.73 -4.99 8.53
C TYR A 8 -3.97 -5.08 9.86
N LYS A 9 -4.54 -4.60 10.97
CA LYS A 9 -3.93 -4.74 12.29
C LYS A 9 -3.74 -6.19 12.70
N THR A 10 -4.75 -7.03 12.45
CA THR A 10 -4.69 -8.46 12.77
C THR A 10 -3.58 -9.15 12.00
N ILE A 11 -3.50 -8.95 10.68
CA ILE A 11 -2.43 -9.55 9.87
C ILE A 11 -1.06 -9.00 10.28
N ASN A 12 -0.94 -7.69 10.52
CA ASN A 12 0.32 -7.09 10.94
C ASN A 12 0.83 -7.69 12.26
N ALA A 13 -0.06 -7.92 13.23
CA ALA A 13 0.29 -8.59 14.49
C ALA A 13 0.82 -10.02 14.26
N LEU A 14 0.18 -10.79 13.37
CA LEU A 14 0.64 -12.14 13.02
C LEU A 14 2.03 -12.13 12.36
N ILE A 15 2.30 -11.18 11.46
CA ILE A 15 3.61 -11.06 10.80
C ILE A 15 4.69 -10.59 11.77
N LEU A 16 4.36 -9.70 12.72
CA LEU A 16 5.29 -9.25 13.76
C LEU A 16 5.68 -10.38 14.71
N GLN A 17 4.73 -11.25 15.08
CA GLN A 17 4.96 -12.42 15.93
C GLN A 17 5.72 -13.55 15.22
N ARG A 18 5.88 -13.48 13.90
CA ARG A 18 6.67 -14.46 13.16
C ARG A 18 8.15 -14.29 13.49
N GLU A 19 8.67 -15.19 14.33
CA GLU A 19 10.07 -15.19 14.78
C GLU A 19 11.08 -15.52 13.67
N SER A 20 10.63 -16.18 12.60
CA SER A 20 11.51 -16.58 11.49
C SER A 20 11.87 -15.39 10.60
N SER A 21 13.17 -15.17 10.41
CA SER A 21 13.76 -14.25 9.43
C SER A 21 13.96 -14.87 8.04
N LEU A 22 13.61 -16.15 7.84
CA LEU A 22 13.80 -16.86 6.57
C LEU A 22 12.90 -16.32 5.46
N LEU A 23 11.72 -15.79 5.83
CA LEU A 23 10.73 -15.25 4.91
C LEU A 23 10.56 -13.75 5.13
N SER A 24 10.52 -12.99 4.03
CA SER A 24 10.27 -11.55 4.08
C SER A 24 8.94 -11.24 4.76
N LYS A 25 8.89 -10.20 5.59
CA LYS A 25 7.69 -9.70 6.27
C LYS A 25 6.73 -8.94 5.33
N GLN A 26 6.84 -9.16 4.03
CA GLN A 26 5.92 -8.63 3.04
C GLN A 26 4.63 -9.45 2.98
N VAL A 27 3.50 -8.75 2.92
CA VAL A 27 2.16 -9.31 2.71
C VAL A 27 1.63 -8.79 1.39
N ASN A 28 1.34 -9.68 0.44
CA ASN A 28 0.75 -9.30 -0.84
C ASN A 28 -0.77 -9.49 -0.80
N ILE A 29 -1.52 -8.40 -0.94
CA ILE A 29 -2.98 -8.39 -1.02
C ILE A 29 -3.37 -8.16 -2.48
N PHE A 30 -3.82 -9.22 -3.15
CA PHE A 30 -4.40 -9.13 -4.48
C PHE A 30 -5.91 -8.91 -4.36
N THR A 31 -6.43 -7.88 -5.01
CA THR A 31 -7.85 -7.55 -4.93
C THR A 31 -8.41 -7.10 -6.28
N THR A 32 -9.69 -7.38 -6.47
CA THR A 32 -10.51 -6.88 -7.59
C THR A 32 -11.23 -5.57 -7.23
N ASN A 33 -11.17 -5.14 -5.97
CA ASN A 33 -11.80 -3.90 -5.51
C ASN A 33 -11.13 -2.68 -6.17
N VAL A 34 -11.95 -1.70 -6.51
CA VAL A 34 -11.52 -0.43 -7.12
C VAL A 34 -11.58 0.75 -6.14
N ASP A 35 -12.15 0.58 -4.94
CA ASP A 35 -12.24 1.61 -3.89
C ASP A 35 -10.89 1.89 -3.23
N ILE A 36 -10.74 3.04 -2.55
CA ILE A 36 -9.51 3.46 -1.84
C ILE A 36 -9.49 3.11 -0.34
N PHE A 37 -10.39 2.24 0.13
CA PHE A 37 -10.55 2.02 1.58
C PHE A 37 -9.39 1.26 2.20
N SER A 38 -8.70 0.45 1.40
CA SER A 38 -7.52 -0.29 1.86
C SER A 38 -6.36 0.65 2.19
N GLU A 39 -6.07 1.57 1.27
CA GLU A 39 -5.03 2.58 1.41
C GLU A 39 -5.33 3.50 2.59
N ILE A 40 -6.55 4.04 2.68
CA ILE A 40 -6.93 4.91 3.80
C ILE A 40 -6.81 4.16 5.14
N ALA A 41 -7.25 2.91 5.22
CA ALA A 41 -7.14 2.14 6.45
C ALA A 41 -5.68 1.89 6.86
N LEU A 42 -4.80 1.60 5.90
CA LEU A 42 -3.36 1.43 6.15
C LEU A 42 -2.71 2.73 6.61
N GLU A 43 -3.00 3.85 5.94
CA GLU A 43 -2.55 5.19 6.34
C GLU A 43 -3.01 5.54 7.77
N GLU A 44 -4.31 5.40 8.07
CA GLU A 44 -4.87 5.71 9.38
C GLU A 44 -4.37 4.80 10.50
N THR A 45 -3.84 3.62 10.17
CA THR A 45 -3.25 2.70 11.15
C THR A 45 -1.73 2.85 11.29
N GLY A 46 -1.08 3.63 10.41
CA GLY A 46 0.36 3.80 10.38
C GLY A 46 1.12 2.53 10.00
N ILE A 47 0.45 1.57 9.36
CA ILE A 47 1.07 0.33 8.87
C ILE A 47 1.73 0.64 7.53
N GLU A 48 2.99 0.23 7.37
CA GLU A 48 3.72 0.44 6.13
C GLU A 48 3.06 -0.34 4.98
N PHE A 49 2.83 0.35 3.88
CA PHE A 49 2.24 -0.24 2.69
C PHE A 49 2.80 0.36 1.41
N ASN A 50 2.51 -0.34 0.32
CA ASN A 50 2.89 0.00 -1.04
C ASN A 50 1.70 -0.33 -1.94
N ASP A 51 1.15 0.68 -2.59
CA ASP A 51 0.04 0.59 -3.54
C ASP A 51 0.52 0.58 -5.01
N GLY A 52 1.84 0.51 -5.22
CA GLY A 52 2.48 0.55 -6.52
C GLY A 52 2.87 1.96 -7.00
N PHE A 53 2.44 3.02 -6.32
CA PHE A 53 2.87 4.39 -6.64
C PHE A 53 4.23 4.72 -6.00
N TYR A 54 5.02 5.52 -6.71
CA TYR A 54 6.25 6.09 -6.18
C TYR A 54 6.36 7.58 -6.54
N GLY A 55 7.12 8.31 -5.73
CA GLY A 55 7.21 9.77 -5.84
C GLY A 55 6.21 10.46 -4.92
N ARG A 56 6.57 11.66 -4.45
CA ARG A 56 5.76 12.40 -3.47
C ARG A 56 4.82 13.41 -4.11
N PHE A 57 5.39 14.25 -4.98
CA PHE A 57 4.65 15.36 -5.61
C PHE A 57 3.83 14.90 -6.81
N ASN A 58 4.43 14.07 -7.67
CA ASN A 58 3.80 13.50 -8.85
C ASN A 58 3.90 11.96 -8.78
N PRO A 59 3.04 11.29 -8.01
CA PRO A 59 3.10 9.85 -7.84
C PRO A 59 2.81 9.13 -9.16
N LYS A 60 3.69 8.20 -9.55
CA LYS A 60 3.52 7.37 -10.74
C LYS A 60 3.44 5.90 -10.37
N TYR A 61 2.53 5.17 -10.99
CA TYR A 61 2.39 3.75 -10.76
C TYR A 61 3.49 2.97 -11.48
N SER A 62 4.07 1.98 -10.80
CA SER A 62 4.98 1.03 -11.40
C SER A 62 4.93 -0.31 -10.68
N VAL A 63 4.70 -1.38 -11.44
CA VAL A 63 4.75 -2.76 -10.91
C VAL A 63 6.11 -3.09 -10.30
N GLY A 64 7.18 -2.45 -10.77
CA GLY A 64 8.52 -2.59 -10.20
C GLY A 64 8.61 -2.12 -8.74
N ASN A 65 7.69 -1.28 -8.28
CA ASN A 65 7.70 -0.74 -6.93
C ASN A 65 7.38 -1.80 -5.86
N PHE A 66 6.57 -2.82 -6.17
CA PHE A 66 6.20 -3.90 -5.25
C PHE A 66 7.36 -4.83 -4.85
N LYS A 67 8.53 -4.68 -5.48
CA LYS A 67 9.72 -5.49 -5.18
C LYS A 67 10.61 -4.91 -4.07
N LYS A 68 10.18 -3.84 -3.40
CA LYS A 68 10.97 -3.14 -2.37
C LYS A 68 10.69 -3.72 -0.98
N SER A 69 11.76 -3.93 -0.20
CA SER A 69 11.69 -4.34 1.21
C SER A 69 12.24 -3.22 2.10
N TYR A 70 11.69 -3.11 3.30
CA TYR A 70 12.01 -2.03 4.23
C TYR A 70 12.62 -2.60 5.51
N TYR A 71 13.76 -2.05 5.92
CA TYR A 71 14.51 -2.48 7.09
C TYR A 71 14.71 -1.31 8.05
N LYS A 72 14.60 -1.60 9.35
CA LYS A 72 14.93 -0.68 10.44
C LYS A 72 16.19 -1.16 11.14
N THR A 73 17.18 -0.28 11.23
CA THR A 73 18.44 -0.51 11.94
C THR A 73 18.47 0.36 13.19
N SER A 74 18.88 -0.20 14.34
CA SER A 74 19.14 0.60 15.54
C SER A 74 20.49 1.31 15.43
N LEU A 75 20.58 2.58 15.87
CA LEU A 75 21.82 3.36 15.82
C LEU A 75 22.90 2.85 16.79
N HIS A 76 22.49 2.15 17.86
CA HIS A 76 23.38 1.72 18.94
C HIS A 76 23.66 0.22 18.96
N TYR A 77 22.85 -0.56 18.26
CA TYR A 77 23.00 -2.01 18.15
C TYR A 77 22.94 -2.32 16.67
N GLU A 78 23.90 -3.08 16.14
CA GLU A 78 23.92 -3.55 14.73
C GLU A 78 22.75 -4.51 14.38
N ASN A 79 21.68 -4.50 15.19
CA ASN A 79 20.50 -5.30 14.97
C ASN A 79 19.63 -4.64 13.89
N THR A 80 19.40 -5.39 12.81
CA THR A 80 18.51 -5.02 11.70
C THR A 80 17.23 -5.83 11.82
N SER A 81 16.09 -5.18 11.66
CA SER A 81 14.78 -5.84 11.65
C SER A 81 13.99 -5.39 10.44
N GLU A 82 13.46 -6.35 9.69
CA GLU A 82 12.55 -6.04 8.59
C GLU A 82 11.24 -5.50 9.16
N ILE A 83 10.71 -4.45 8.52
CA ILE A 83 9.41 -3.89 8.85
C ILE A 83 8.36 -4.64 8.01
N PRO A 84 7.24 -5.10 8.60
CA PRO A 84 6.14 -5.65 7.81
C PRO A 84 5.59 -4.62 6.84
N VAL A 85 5.43 -5.01 5.56
CA VAL A 85 4.91 -4.12 4.52
C VAL A 85 3.80 -4.81 3.75
N PHE A 86 2.69 -4.12 3.58
CA PHE A 86 1.56 -4.58 2.77
C PHE A 86 1.67 -4.06 1.34
N ASN A 87 1.75 -4.97 0.38
CA ASN A 87 1.67 -4.65 -1.05
C ASN A 87 0.20 -4.79 -1.49
N ILE A 88 -0.47 -3.67 -1.79
CA ILE A 88 -1.86 -3.63 -2.26
C ILE A 88 -1.87 -3.65 -3.79
N ILE A 89 -2.27 -4.78 -4.36
CA ILE A 89 -2.23 -5.04 -5.79
C ILE A 89 -3.65 -5.11 -6.33
N LYS A 90 -4.10 -4.00 -6.91
CA LYS A 90 -5.41 -3.87 -7.56
C LYS A 90 -5.33 -4.30 -9.01
N LEU A 91 -5.97 -5.40 -9.36
CA LEU A 91 -5.88 -6.02 -10.68
C LEU A 91 -6.58 -5.23 -11.80
N HIS A 92 -7.65 -4.50 -11.45
CA HIS A 92 -8.47 -3.72 -12.39
C HIS A 92 -8.23 -2.21 -12.30
N GLY A 93 -7.24 -1.78 -11.52
CA GLY A 93 -7.02 -0.38 -11.17
C GLY A 93 -7.86 0.08 -9.98
N SER A 94 -7.93 1.40 -9.79
CA SER A 94 -8.60 2.06 -8.67
C SER A 94 -9.35 3.29 -9.17
N VAL A 95 -10.36 3.73 -8.42
CA VAL A 95 -11.06 5.00 -8.68
C VAL A 95 -10.14 6.22 -8.57
N SER A 96 -8.99 6.07 -7.91
CA SER A 96 -7.94 7.08 -7.78
C SER A 96 -6.86 6.99 -8.87
N TRP A 97 -7.01 6.13 -9.88
CA TRP A 97 -6.03 6.03 -10.97
C TRP A 97 -6.48 6.88 -12.17
N CYS A 98 -5.57 7.69 -12.70
CA CYS A 98 -5.75 8.41 -13.95
C CYS A 98 -4.73 7.89 -14.98
N ALA A 99 -5.21 7.51 -16.16
CA ALA A 99 -4.34 7.13 -17.27
C ALA A 99 -4.01 8.38 -18.10
N GLU A 100 -2.74 8.79 -18.09
CA GLU A 100 -2.21 9.85 -18.95
C GLU A 100 -1.10 9.28 -19.85
N ASP A 101 -1.33 9.32 -21.16
CA ASP A 101 -0.46 8.73 -22.20
C ASP A 101 -0.15 7.24 -21.96
N LYS A 102 1.07 6.96 -21.47
CA LYS A 102 1.60 5.62 -21.17
C LYS A 102 1.82 5.41 -19.67
N ASN A 103 1.46 6.40 -18.84
CA ASN A 103 1.64 6.37 -17.40
C ASN A 103 0.29 6.28 -16.69
N ILE A 104 0.32 5.75 -15.47
CA ILE A 104 -0.80 5.81 -14.55
C ILE A 104 -0.37 6.73 -13.41
N GLU A 105 -1.16 7.76 -13.17
CA GLU A 105 -0.94 8.78 -12.14
C GLU A 105 -2.03 8.71 -11.07
N LEU A 106 -1.72 9.23 -9.88
CA LEU A 106 -2.64 9.23 -8.75
C LEU A 106 -3.57 10.46 -8.80
N ASP A 107 -4.85 10.25 -9.05
CA ASP A 107 -5.91 11.24 -8.90
C ASP A 107 -6.34 11.33 -7.43
N LYS A 108 -5.65 12.19 -6.68
CA LYS A 108 -5.91 12.42 -5.25
C LYS A 108 -7.27 13.07 -4.98
N ASP A 109 -7.76 13.86 -5.92
CA ASP A 109 -8.98 14.64 -5.76
C ASP A 109 -10.22 13.89 -6.27
N LEU A 110 -10.05 12.66 -6.78
CA LEU A 110 -11.12 11.85 -7.37
C LEU A 110 -11.96 12.64 -8.38
N LYS A 111 -11.29 13.38 -9.27
CA LYS A 111 -11.92 14.25 -10.28
C LYS A 111 -12.83 13.45 -11.20
N LEU A 112 -12.44 12.22 -11.55
CA LEU A 112 -13.27 11.34 -12.36
C LEU A 112 -14.60 11.02 -11.68
N VAL A 113 -14.57 10.67 -10.39
CA VAL A 113 -15.77 10.37 -9.60
C VAL A 113 -16.65 11.61 -9.50
N SER A 114 -16.05 12.76 -9.18
CA SER A 114 -16.75 14.05 -9.08
C SER A 114 -17.48 14.44 -10.37
N LYS A 115 -16.88 14.15 -11.54
CA LYS A 115 -17.48 14.40 -12.86
C LYS A 115 -18.67 13.48 -13.16
N ILE A 116 -18.66 12.26 -12.66
CA ILE A 116 -19.76 11.30 -12.86
C ILE A 116 -20.93 11.61 -11.92
N GLU A 117 -20.65 12.04 -10.69
CA GLU A 117 -21.69 12.43 -9.72
C GLU A 117 -22.46 13.70 -10.13
N ASN A 118 -21.79 14.63 -10.84
CA ASN A 118 -22.40 15.86 -11.37
C ASN A 118 -22.17 15.95 -12.89
N PRO A 119 -23.01 15.28 -13.71
CA PRO A 119 -22.82 15.17 -15.16
C PRO A 119 -22.96 16.48 -15.94
#